data_AF-A0A387B3Z3-F1
#
_entry.id   AF-A0A387B3Z3-F1
#
_cell.length_a   1.000
_cell.length_b   1.000
_cell.length_c   1.000
_cell.angle_alpha   90.00
_cell.angle_beta   90.00
_cell.angle_gamma   90.00
#
_symmetry.space_group_name_H-M   'P 1'
#
loop_
_entity.id
_entity.type
_entity.pdbx_description
1 polymer ?
#
loop_
_entity_poly.entity_id
_entity_poly.type
_entity_poly.pdbx_seq_one_letter_code
_entity_poly.pdbx_strand_id
1 'polypeptide(L)' 'MMIPPSKELLIFYNQIHEWVDQVYPDKDMPRVSFKKNTPKSVLDLFDSIKSKIGFDYQEHKY' A
#
# COMPACT_ATOMS: atom_id res chain seq x y z
N MET A 1 5.56 -17.54 17.71
CA MET A 1 6.56 -16.46 17.67
C MET A 1 5.92 -15.30 16.93
N MET A 2 5.85 -14.11 17.54
CA MET A 2 5.31 -12.92 16.88
C MET A 2 6.42 -12.36 15.99
N ILE A 3 6.33 -12.56 14.68
CA ILE A 3 7.27 -11.96 13.74
C ILE A 3 7.06 -10.45 13.86
N PRO A 4 8.07 -9.67 14.29
CA PRO A 4 7.91 -8.23 14.34
C PRO A 4 7.57 -7.73 12.93
N PRO A 5 6.59 -6.84 12.78
CA PRO A 5 6.24 -6.33 11.46
C PRO A 5 7.47 -5.72 10.81
N SER A 6 7.71 -6.06 9.54
CA SER A 6 8.80 -5.48 8.76
C SER A 6 8.69 -3.95 8.79
N LYS A 7 9.82 -3.25 8.74
CA LYS A 7 9.86 -1.77 8.76
C LYS A 7 8.94 -1.18 7.69
N GLU A 8 8.89 -1.80 6.52
CA GLU A 8 8.03 -1.44 5.40
C GLU A 8 6.54 -1.61 5.71
N LEU A 9 6.17 -2.66 6.43
CA LEU A 9 4.79 -2.89 6.87
C LEU A 9 4.35 -1.79 7.86
N LEU A 10 5.25 -1.38 8.76
CA LEU A 10 5.01 -0.26 9.68
C LEU A 10 4.85 1.07 8.93
N ILE A 11 5.67 1.32 7.90
CA ILE A 11 5.53 2.51 7.03
C ILE A 11 4.16 2.50 6.36
N PHE A 12 3.73 1.33 5.84
CA PHE A 12 2.42 1.19 5.23
C PHE A 12 1.30 1.60 6.20
N TYR A 13 1.25 1.01 7.39
CA TYR A 13 0.18 1.30 8.35
C TYR A 13 0.23 2.72 8.91
N ASN A 14 1.41 3.31 9.08
CA ASN A 14 1.56 4.62 9.71
C ASN A 14 1.38 5.80 8.74
N GLN A 15 1.73 5.64 7.46
CA GLN A 15 1.80 6.77 6.52
C GLN A 15 0.96 6.57 5.25
N ILE A 16 0.66 5.33 4.86
CA ILE A 16 0.03 5.02 3.58
C ILE A 16 -1.42 4.59 3.78
N HIS A 17 -1.71 3.81 4.82
CA HIS A 17 -3.02 3.22 5.08
C HIS A 17 -4.15 4.25 5.19
N GLU A 18 -3.88 5.45 5.72
CA GLU A 18 -4.88 6.53 5.78
C GLU A 18 -5.34 7.01 4.40
N TRP A 19 -4.50 6.84 3.37
CA TRP A 19 -4.76 7.23 1.99
C TRP A 19 -5.37 6.11 1.15
N VAL A 20 -5.37 4.88 1.66
CA VAL A 20 -6.02 3.74 1.02
C VAL A 20 -7.53 3.93 1.16
N ASP A 21 -8.22 3.84 0.03
CA ASP A 21 -9.68 3.89 -0.06
C ASP A 21 -10.28 2.49 0.03
N GLN A 22 -9.68 1.54 -0.69
CA GLN A 22 -10.15 0.16 -0.76
C GLN A 22 -8.98 -0.81 -0.89
N VAL A 23 -9.12 -2.00 -0.30
CA VAL A 23 -8.20 -3.13 -0.49
C VAL A 23 -8.96 -4.25 -1.19
N TYR A 24 -8.44 -4.71 -2.33
CA TYR A 24 -8.95 -5.85 -3.07
C TYR A 24 -8.17 -7.10 -2.66
N PRO A 25 -8.85 -8.11 -2.07
CA PRO A 25 -8.22 -9.37 -1.73
C PRO A 25 -7.97 -10.18 -3.00
N ASP A 26 -6.82 -9.98 -3.62
CA ASP A 26 -6.29 -10.85 -4.66
C ASP A 26 -5.56 -12.04 -4.01
N LYS A 27 -5.71 -13.23 -4.58
CA LYS A 27 -5.20 -14.49 -3.99
C LYS A 27 -3.68 -14.52 -3.81
N ASP A 28 -2.95 -13.82 -4.67
CA ASP A 28 -1.49 -13.83 -4.71
C ASP A 28 -0.89 -12.49 -4.25
N MET A 29 -1.52 -11.37 -4.56
CA MET A 29 -0.98 -10.05 -4.26
C MET A 29 -2.12 -9.04 -4.05
N PRO A 30 -2.52 -8.76 -2.79
CA PRO A 30 -3.61 -7.83 -2.53
C PRO A 30 -3.35 -6.47 -3.15
N ARG A 31 -4.36 -5.92 -3.83
CA ARG A 31 -4.28 -4.63 -4.49
C ARG A 31 -4.90 -3.55 -3.63
N VAL A 32 -4.22 -2.40 -3.52
CA VAL A 32 -4.80 -1.22 -2.87
C VAL A 32 -5.26 -0.22 -3.89
N SER A 33 -6.38 0.43 -3.59
CA SER A 33 -6.87 1.60 -4.28
C SER A 33 -6.62 2.82 -3.41
N PHE A 34 -6.04 3.87 -3.99
CA PHE A 34 -5.77 5.12 -3.31
C PHE A 34 -6.89 6.12 -3.51
N LYS A 35 -7.13 6.98 -2.50
CA LYS A 35 -8.05 8.11 -2.61
C LYS A 35 -7.60 9.05 -3.73
N LYS A 36 -8.54 9.74 -4.40
CA LYS A 36 -8.24 10.66 -5.53
C LYS A 36 -7.27 11.79 -5.17
N ASN A 37 -7.27 12.24 -3.92
CA ASN A 37 -6.44 13.35 -3.44
C ASN A 37 -5.13 12.88 -2.78
N THR A 38 -4.73 11.62 -3.02
CA THR A 38 -3.51 11.07 -2.43
C THR A 38 -2.29 11.83 -2.95
N PRO A 39 -1.45 12.40 -2.07
CA PRO A 39 -0.25 13.10 -2.47
C PRO A 39 0.68 12.16 -3.25
N LYS A 40 1.31 12.69 -4.30
CA LYS A 40 2.27 11.91 -5.11
C LYS A 40 3.38 11.27 -4.26
N SER A 41 3.86 11.98 -3.22
CA SER A 41 4.84 11.44 -2.28
C SER A 41 4.40 10.16 -1.56
N VAL A 42 3.10 9.97 -1.30
CA VAL A 42 2.57 8.75 -0.69
C VAL A 42 2.55 7.62 -1.70
N LEU A 43 2.21 7.92 -2.96
CA LEU A 43 2.25 6.94 -4.06
C LEU A 43 3.67 6.47 -4.33
N ASP A 44 4.64 7.39 -4.41
CA ASP A 44 6.07 7.08 -4.56
C ASP A 44 6.59 6.23 -3.37
N LEU A 45 6.19 6.57 -2.13
CA LEU A 45 6.56 5.81 -0.94
C LEU A 45 5.98 4.39 -1.00
N PHE A 46 4.71 4.25 -1.38
CA PHE A 46 4.08 2.95 -1.57
C PHE A 46 4.80 2.14 -2.65
N ASP A 47 5.10 2.73 -3.80
CA ASP A 47 5.80 2.06 -4.90
C ASP A 47 7.16 1.49 -4.46
N SER A 48 7.88 2.23 -3.61
CA SER A 48 9.16 1.79 -3.03
C SER A 48 9.05 0.58 -2.08
N ILE A 49 7.91 0.42 -1.41
CA ILE A 49 7.71 -0.65 -0.41
C ILE A 49 6.82 -1.80 -0.89
N LYS A 50 5.99 -1.61 -1.93
CA LYS A 50 4.93 -2.54 -2.35
C LYS A 50 5.45 -3.96 -2.60
N SER A 51 6.60 -4.06 -3.27
CA SER A 51 7.27 -5.34 -3.57
C SER A 51 7.80 -6.05 -2.33
N LYS A 52 8.14 -5.32 -1.26
CA LYS A 52 8.67 -5.88 -0.01
C LYS A 52 7.59 -6.36 0.94
N ILE A 53 6.39 -5.77 0.87
CA ILE A 53 5.24 -6.17 1.68
C ILE A 53 4.29 -7.13 0.95
N GLY A 54 4.52 -7.37 -0.35
CA GLY A 54 3.68 -8.26 -1.17
C GLY A 54 2.33 -7.65 -1.54
N PHE A 55 2.27 -6.32 -1.71
CA PHE A 55 1.08 -5.59 -2.14
C PHE A 55 1.30 -4.98 -3.51
N ASP A 56 0.24 -4.79 -4.27
CA ASP A 56 0.24 -4.05 -5.54
C ASP A 56 -0.81 -2.92 -5.50
N TYR A 57 -0.85 -2.02 -6.48
CA TYR A 57 -1.90 -0.98 -6.53
C TYR A 57 -2.54 -0.89 -7.91
N GLN A 58 -3.85 -0.62 -7.93
CA GLN A 58 -4.57 -0.33 -9.16
C GLN A 58 -4.60 1.18 -9.38
N GLU A 59 -3.87 1.63 -10.40
CA GLU A 59 -3.98 3.02 -10.86
C GLU A 59 -5.37 3.21 -11.49
N HIS A 60 -6.15 4.16 -10.98
CA HIS A 60 -7.39 4.58 -11.64
C HIS A 60 -7.00 5.27 -12.95
N LYS A 61 -7.03 4.52 -14.07
CA LYS A 61 -7.02 5.12 -15.40
C LYS A 61 -8.31 5.92 -15.55
N TYR A 62 -8.20 7.25 -15.48
CA TYR A 62 -9.23 8.18 -15.94
C TYR A 62 -9.23 8.24 -17.46
#